data_AF-A0A918Z940-F1
#
_entry.id   AF-A0A918Z940-F1
#
_cell.length_a   1.000
_cell.length_b   1.000
_cell.length_c   1.000
_cell.angle_alpha   90.00
_cell.angle_beta   90.00
_cell.angle_gamma   90.00
#
_symmetry.space_group_name_H-M   'P 1'
#
loop_
_entity.id
_entity.type
_entity.pdbx_description
1 polymer ?
#
loop_
_entity_poly.entity_id
_entity_poly.type
_entity_poly.pdbx_seq_one_letter_code
_entity_poly.pdbx_strand_id
1 'polypeptide(L)'
;MPDTPPPAATPAPVFHRHPDADRWAAAAADAIARALQEALAQRERARLLLSGGTTPAPAYAALSRHELDWSRVDVALVDERWLLPDDPDSNARLVREHLLQNRAAAARFEAITQPGRTLDDAVACANAHARQPAAAAVLGMGDDGHTASLFPGMHGLDRALGSERPYVAVDARDCPGARQWAKRISLTPAGLRYARTRLLLLRGENKRQVFERALADGDPHRWPVLVALQGETPLQVHWCP
;
A
#
# COMPACT_ATOMS: atom_id res chain seq x y z
N MET A 1 30.66 11.68 22.33
CA MET A 1 29.32 11.47 21.74
C MET A 1 29.39 10.14 21.01
N PRO A 2 28.47 9.19 21.21
CA PRO A 2 28.51 7.96 20.42
C PRO A 2 28.15 8.33 18.98
N ASP A 3 29.05 8.01 18.04
CA ASP A 3 28.80 8.10 16.61
C ASP A 3 27.56 7.26 16.27
N THR A 4 26.47 7.92 15.90
CA THR A 4 25.33 7.25 15.26
C THR A 4 25.87 6.69 13.94
N PRO A 5 25.84 5.37 13.71
CA PRO A 5 26.26 4.82 12.43
C PRO A 5 25.45 5.46 11.30
N PRO A 6 26.06 5.74 10.13
CA PRO A 6 25.32 6.28 9.00
C PRO A 6 24.13 5.37 8.70
N PRO A 7 22.96 5.93 8.35
CA PRO A 7 21.80 5.13 8.01
C PRO A 7 22.20 4.14 6.91
N ALA A 8 21.85 2.87 7.08
CA ALA A 8 22.11 1.85 6.06
C ALA A 8 21.57 2.34 4.71
N ALA A 9 22.37 2.20 3.65
CA ALA A 9 21.98 2.63 2.32
C ALA A 9 20.67 1.93 1.91
N THR A 10 19.67 2.71 1.49
CA THR A 10 18.39 2.18 1.02
C THR A 10 18.63 1.23 -0.15
N PRO A 11 18.15 -0.03 -0.09
CA PRO A 11 18.38 -0.98 -1.17
C PRO A 11 17.72 -0.49 -2.47
N ALA A 12 18.42 -0.64 -3.59
CA ALA A 12 17.90 -0.28 -4.90
C ALA A 12 16.64 -1.12 -5.25
N PRO A 13 15.63 -0.54 -5.92
CA PRO A 13 14.44 -1.27 -6.33
C PRO A 13 14.76 -2.32 -7.38
N VAL A 14 14.05 -3.46 -7.34
CA VAL A 14 14.14 -4.54 -8.32
C VAL A 14 12.98 -4.43 -9.30
N PHE A 15 13.27 -4.25 -10.58
CA PHE A 15 12.25 -4.14 -11.63
C PHE A 15 11.92 -5.51 -12.25
N HIS A 16 10.64 -5.85 -12.21
CA HIS A 16 10.04 -7.00 -12.87
C HIS A 16 9.16 -6.51 -14.03
N ARG A 17 9.70 -6.59 -15.26
CA ARG A 17 8.97 -6.28 -16.48
C ARG A 17 8.15 -7.49 -16.93
N HIS A 18 6.88 -7.25 -17.22
CA HIS A 18 5.94 -8.23 -17.74
C HIS A 18 5.48 -7.83 -19.16
N PRO A 19 5.22 -8.81 -20.05
CA PRO A 19 4.87 -8.53 -21.44
C PRO A 19 3.47 -7.93 -21.59
N ASP A 20 2.54 -8.31 -20.71
CA ASP A 20 1.13 -7.93 -20.78
C ASP A 20 0.50 -7.87 -19.37
N ALA A 21 -0.74 -7.40 -19.32
CA ALA A 21 -1.48 -7.21 -18.08
C ALA A 21 -1.81 -8.53 -17.35
N ASP A 22 -1.99 -9.63 -18.07
CA ASP A 22 -2.36 -10.93 -17.49
C ASP A 22 -1.16 -11.56 -16.78
N ARG A 23 0.01 -11.55 -17.44
CA ARG A 23 1.27 -12.00 -16.84
C ARG A 23 1.69 -11.13 -15.67
N TRP A 24 1.48 -9.81 -15.78
CA TRP A 24 1.71 -8.88 -14.69
C TRP A 24 0.84 -9.17 -13.47
N ALA A 25 -0.47 -9.40 -13.69
CA ALA A 25 -1.41 -9.68 -12.61
C ALA A 25 -1.08 -11.01 -11.91
N ALA A 26 -0.78 -12.05 -12.69
CA ALA A 26 -0.38 -13.36 -12.15
C ALA A 26 0.92 -13.27 -11.35
N ALA A 27 1.96 -12.62 -11.88
CA ALA A 27 3.24 -12.50 -11.20
C ALA A 27 3.16 -11.64 -9.92
N ALA A 28 2.33 -10.59 -9.91
CA ALA A 28 2.07 -9.81 -8.72
C ALA A 28 1.33 -10.64 -7.65
N ALA A 29 0.33 -11.43 -8.05
CA ALA A 29 -0.38 -12.35 -7.17
C ALA A 29 0.55 -13.42 -6.59
N ASP A 30 1.41 -14.04 -7.41
CA ASP A 30 2.41 -15.01 -6.98
C ASP A 30 3.37 -14.43 -5.94
N ALA A 31 3.88 -13.21 -6.17
CA ALA A 31 4.79 -12.54 -5.25
C ALA A 31 4.12 -12.23 -3.90
N ILE A 32 2.87 -11.78 -3.91
CA ILE A 32 2.08 -11.54 -2.69
C ILE A 32 1.82 -12.86 -1.95
N ALA A 33 1.40 -13.90 -2.67
CA ALA A 33 1.11 -15.21 -2.09
C ALA A 33 2.37 -15.81 -1.44
N ARG A 34 3.53 -15.72 -2.09
CA ARG A 34 4.80 -16.19 -1.52
C ARG A 34 5.13 -15.48 -0.21
N ALA A 35 5.01 -14.15 -0.17
CA ALA A 35 5.25 -13.37 1.05
C ALA A 35 4.30 -13.78 2.20
N LEU A 36 3.03 -14.09 1.88
CA LEU A 36 2.08 -14.59 2.86
C LEU A 36 2.42 -16.00 3.34
N GLN A 37 2.81 -16.91 2.45
CA GLN A 37 3.24 -18.27 2.81
C GLN A 37 4.43 -18.25 3.76
N GLU A 38 5.45 -17.46 3.43
CA GLU A 38 6.65 -17.29 4.28
C GLU A 38 6.31 -16.74 5.67
N ALA A 39 5.36 -15.79 5.74
CA ALA A 39 4.90 -15.26 7.03
C ALA A 39 4.09 -16.28 7.83
N LEU A 40 3.17 -17.02 7.18
CA LEU A 40 2.34 -18.04 7.82
C LEU A 40 3.14 -19.27 8.28
N ALA A 41 4.32 -19.51 7.70
CA ALA A 41 5.26 -20.54 8.17
C ALA A 41 5.93 -20.16 9.50
N GLN A 42 6.02 -18.87 9.82
CA GLN A 42 6.75 -18.35 10.99
C GLN A 42 5.84 -17.75 12.07
N ARG A 43 4.59 -17.47 11.74
CA ARG A 43 3.65 -16.73 12.58
C ARG A 43 2.27 -17.36 12.54
N GLU A 44 1.51 -17.14 13.60
CA GLU A 44 0.12 -17.58 13.65
C GLU A 44 -0.73 -16.89 12.58
N ARG A 45 -0.51 -15.59 12.33
CA ARG A 45 -1.23 -14.82 11.31
C ARG A 45 -0.27 -14.02 10.42
N ALA A 46 -0.73 -13.71 9.22
CA ALA A 46 -0.02 -12.84 8.28
C ALA A 46 -0.90 -11.64 7.91
N ARG A 47 -0.31 -10.44 7.85
CA ARG A 47 -1.02 -9.21 7.50
C ARG A 47 -0.64 -8.71 6.11
N LEU A 48 -1.63 -8.35 5.30
CA LEU A 48 -1.51 -7.85 3.93
C LEU A 48 -2.06 -6.43 3.84
N LEU A 49 -1.26 -5.48 3.33
CA LEU A 49 -1.70 -4.10 3.10
C LEU A 49 -1.91 -3.86 1.60
N LEU A 50 -3.07 -3.32 1.23
CA LEU A 50 -3.47 -3.17 -0.17
C LEU A 50 -3.79 -1.72 -0.54
N SER A 51 -3.37 -1.32 -1.74
CA SER A 51 -3.86 -0.10 -2.40
C SER A 51 -5.19 -0.35 -3.08
N GLY A 52 -6.02 0.68 -3.18
CA GLY A 52 -7.18 0.66 -4.08
C GLY A 52 -6.84 1.06 -5.51
N GLY A 53 -7.86 1.52 -6.24
CA GLY A 53 -7.77 1.88 -7.66
C GLY A 53 -7.92 0.68 -8.60
N THR A 54 -8.22 0.96 -9.87
CA THR A 54 -8.50 -0.07 -10.88
C THR A 54 -7.25 -0.84 -11.32
N THR A 55 -6.05 -0.27 -11.14
CA THR A 55 -4.77 -0.88 -11.52
C THR A 55 -4.55 -2.26 -10.87
N PRO A 56 -4.57 -2.41 -9.52
CA PRO A 56 -4.29 -3.69 -8.87
C PRO A 56 -5.43 -4.72 -8.91
N ALA A 57 -6.65 -4.34 -9.31
CA ALA A 57 -7.82 -5.22 -9.25
C ALA A 57 -7.63 -6.60 -9.93
N PRO A 58 -7.00 -6.71 -11.12
CA PRO A 58 -6.71 -8.01 -11.74
C PRO A 58 -5.75 -8.87 -10.91
N ALA A 59 -4.74 -8.27 -10.27
CA ALA A 59 -3.81 -8.99 -9.40
C ALA A 59 -4.52 -9.52 -8.14
N TYR A 60 -5.46 -8.75 -7.59
CA TYR A 60 -6.28 -9.19 -6.45
C TYR A 60 -7.22 -10.34 -6.83
N ALA A 61 -7.84 -10.26 -8.01
CA ALA A 61 -8.68 -11.33 -8.54
C ALA A 61 -7.89 -12.64 -8.76
N ALA A 62 -6.67 -12.55 -9.28
CA ALA A 62 -5.77 -13.70 -9.39
C ALA A 62 -5.38 -14.24 -8.00
N LEU A 63 -4.95 -13.35 -7.10
CA LEU A 63 -4.53 -13.68 -5.73
C LEU A 63 -5.65 -14.40 -4.95
N SER A 64 -6.91 -14.00 -5.12
CA SER A 64 -8.05 -14.59 -4.40
C SER A 64 -8.20 -16.11 -4.58
N ARG A 65 -7.61 -16.65 -5.65
CA ARG A 65 -7.66 -18.06 -6.03
C ARG A 65 -6.48 -18.87 -5.48
N HIS A 66 -5.46 -18.24 -4.89
CA HIS A 66 -4.30 -18.95 -4.37
C HIS A 66 -4.65 -19.87 -3.19
N GLU A 67 -3.93 -20.98 -3.10
CA GLU A 67 -4.01 -21.92 -1.98
C GLU A 67 -3.16 -21.41 -0.82
N LEU A 68 -3.83 -20.70 0.09
CA LEU A 68 -3.30 -20.19 1.35
C LEU A 68 -4.30 -20.52 2.47
N ASP A 69 -3.81 -20.55 3.71
CA ASP A 69 -4.69 -20.54 4.88
C ASP A 69 -5.23 -19.14 5.11
N TRP A 70 -6.20 -18.75 4.29
CA TRP A 70 -6.78 -17.40 4.29
C TRP A 70 -7.42 -17.03 5.62
N SER A 71 -7.88 -18.00 6.42
CA SER A 71 -8.42 -17.74 7.77
C SER A 71 -7.40 -17.09 8.73
N ARG A 72 -6.11 -17.26 8.42
CA ARG A 72 -4.97 -16.69 9.15
C ARG A 72 -4.41 -15.43 8.47
N VAL A 73 -5.06 -14.92 7.44
CA VAL A 73 -4.65 -13.69 6.74
C VAL A 73 -5.54 -12.53 7.16
N ASP A 74 -4.89 -11.45 7.61
CA ASP A 74 -5.49 -10.17 7.93
C ASP A 74 -5.24 -9.19 6.78
N VAL A 75 -6.30 -8.73 6.12
CA VAL A 75 -6.22 -7.79 4.99
C VAL A 75 -6.60 -6.40 5.48
N ALA A 76 -5.73 -5.42 5.25
CA ALA A 76 -5.97 -4.02 5.51
C ALA A 76 -5.58 -3.16 4.30
N LEU A 77 -5.82 -1.86 4.39
CA LEU A 77 -5.53 -0.91 3.30
C LEU A 77 -4.30 -0.07 3.62
N VAL A 78 -3.56 0.35 2.60
CA VAL A 78 -2.51 1.38 2.74
C VAL A 78 -3.10 2.78 2.83
N ASP A 79 -4.32 2.98 2.30
CA ASP A 79 -5.06 4.22 2.46
C ASP A 79 -6.56 4.00 2.24
N GLU A 80 -7.37 4.94 2.70
CA GLU A 80 -8.80 4.93 2.46
C GLU A 80 -9.35 6.36 2.34
N ARG A 81 -10.40 6.51 1.54
CA ARG A 81 -11.17 7.74 1.41
C ARG A 81 -12.08 7.84 2.62
N TRP A 82 -12.31 9.05 3.15
CA TRP A 82 -13.25 9.21 4.27
C TRP A 82 -14.72 9.05 3.80
N LEU A 83 -15.10 7.79 3.55
CA LEU A 83 -16.37 7.34 2.98
C LEU A 83 -16.92 6.13 3.74
N LEU A 84 -18.19 5.82 3.49
CA LEU A 84 -18.77 4.57 3.97
C LEU A 84 -18.13 3.37 3.23
N PRO A 85 -17.97 2.21 3.89
CA PRO A 85 -17.25 1.08 3.30
C PRO A 85 -17.86 0.49 2.02
N ASP A 86 -19.14 0.74 1.76
CA ASP A 86 -19.92 0.28 0.60
C ASP A 86 -20.02 1.30 -0.54
N ASP A 87 -19.48 2.51 -0.33
CA ASP A 87 -19.41 3.55 -1.36
C ASP A 87 -18.68 3.04 -2.61
N PRO A 88 -19.15 3.36 -3.84
CA PRO A 88 -18.48 2.96 -5.08
C PRO A 88 -16.99 3.34 -5.15
N ASP A 89 -16.61 4.46 -4.52
CA ASP A 89 -15.24 4.96 -4.49
C ASP A 89 -14.46 4.51 -3.23
N SER A 90 -14.99 3.55 -2.46
CA SER A 90 -14.31 2.97 -1.30
C SER A 90 -13.23 1.95 -1.73
N ASN A 91 -12.02 2.06 -1.19
CA ASN A 91 -10.99 1.05 -1.40
C ASN A 91 -11.39 -0.28 -0.74
N ALA A 92 -12.10 -0.23 0.39
CA ALA A 92 -12.67 -1.40 1.05
C ALA A 92 -13.67 -2.15 0.17
N ARG A 93 -14.49 -1.43 -0.61
CA ARG A 93 -15.39 -2.05 -1.59
C ARG A 93 -14.60 -2.80 -2.66
N LEU A 94 -13.58 -2.15 -3.24
CA LEU A 94 -12.73 -2.77 -4.26
C LEU A 94 -12.07 -4.06 -3.75
N VAL A 95 -11.52 -4.06 -2.54
CA VAL A 95 -10.91 -5.26 -1.94
C VAL A 95 -11.94 -6.36 -1.73
N ARG A 96 -13.17 -6.04 -1.32
CA ARG A 96 -14.25 -7.03 -1.20
C ARG A 96 -14.62 -7.64 -2.54
N GLU A 97 -14.75 -6.81 -3.58
CA GLU A 97 -15.17 -7.25 -4.91
C GLU A 97 -14.09 -8.08 -5.63
N HIS A 98 -12.82 -7.76 -5.44
CA HIS A 98 -11.72 -8.37 -6.21
C HIS A 98 -10.84 -9.34 -5.42
N LEU A 99 -10.62 -9.14 -4.12
CA LEU A 99 -9.79 -10.05 -3.32
C LEU A 99 -10.62 -11.00 -2.47
N LEU A 100 -11.57 -10.51 -1.68
CA LEU A 100 -12.28 -11.30 -0.66
C LEU A 100 -13.38 -12.17 -1.28
N GLN A 101 -12.98 -12.93 -2.29
CA GLN A 101 -13.75 -13.84 -3.10
C GLN A 101 -13.02 -15.19 -3.13
N ASN A 102 -13.64 -16.22 -3.70
CA ASN A 102 -13.01 -17.53 -3.90
C ASN A 102 -12.42 -18.08 -2.58
N ARG A 103 -11.15 -18.48 -2.56
CA ARG A 103 -10.47 -18.99 -1.35
C ARG A 103 -10.19 -17.87 -0.34
N ALA A 104 -9.89 -16.67 -0.82
CA ALA A 104 -9.60 -15.50 0.01
C ALA A 104 -10.82 -14.90 0.73
N ALA A 105 -12.03 -15.39 0.45
CA ALA A 105 -13.23 -15.02 1.22
C ALA A 105 -13.12 -15.37 2.72
N ALA A 106 -12.24 -16.31 3.09
CA ALA A 106 -11.99 -16.66 4.48
C ALA A 106 -11.06 -15.66 5.24
N ALA A 107 -10.49 -14.68 4.56
CA ALA A 107 -9.61 -13.69 5.19
C ALA A 107 -10.36 -12.71 6.08
N ARG A 108 -9.70 -12.25 7.15
CA ARG A 108 -10.24 -11.19 8.01
C ARG A 108 -9.93 -9.83 7.39
N PHE A 109 -10.95 -9.04 7.11
CA PHE A 109 -10.77 -7.68 6.60
C PHE A 109 -10.81 -6.63 7.72
N GLU A 110 -9.72 -5.89 7.88
CA GLU A 110 -9.54 -4.77 8.80
C GLU A 110 -9.98 -3.47 8.11
N ALA A 111 -11.29 -3.25 8.03
CA ALA A 111 -11.82 -2.02 7.45
C ALA A 111 -11.37 -0.79 8.27
N ILE A 112 -10.86 0.24 7.57
CA ILE A 112 -10.44 1.50 8.20
C ILE A 112 -11.66 2.33 8.60
N THR A 113 -12.58 2.59 7.67
CA THR A 113 -13.80 3.37 7.92
C THR A 113 -14.95 2.45 8.36
N GLN A 114 -15.84 2.96 9.21
CA GLN A 114 -17.03 2.26 9.68
C GLN A 114 -18.19 3.24 9.90
N PRO A 115 -19.45 2.84 9.64
CA PRO A 115 -20.61 3.67 9.94
C PRO A 115 -20.64 4.11 11.42
N GLY A 116 -21.00 5.37 11.67
CA GLY A 116 -21.13 5.92 13.03
C GLY A 116 -19.81 6.18 13.78
N ARG A 117 -18.65 6.04 13.12
CA ARG A 117 -17.33 6.36 13.69
C ARG A 117 -16.81 7.70 13.17
N THR A 118 -16.06 8.40 14.01
CA THR A 118 -15.37 9.63 13.61
C THR A 118 -14.07 9.30 12.85
N LEU A 119 -13.50 10.31 12.18
CA LEU A 119 -12.21 10.17 11.51
C LEU A 119 -11.10 9.77 12.49
N ASP A 120 -11.10 10.36 13.69
CA ASP A 120 -10.12 10.05 14.72
C ASP A 120 -10.27 8.63 15.26
N ASP A 121 -11.51 8.15 15.43
CA ASP A 121 -11.78 6.75 15.81
C ASP A 121 -11.23 5.78 14.75
N ALA A 122 -11.43 6.09 13.47
CA ALA A 122 -10.96 5.26 12.37
C ALA A 122 -9.42 5.20 12.32
N VAL A 123 -8.75 6.35 12.51
CA VAL A 123 -7.28 6.40 12.62
C VAL A 123 -6.79 5.62 13.84
N ALA A 124 -7.44 5.77 15.00
CA ALA A 124 -7.08 5.04 16.21
C ALA A 124 -7.24 3.52 16.02
N CYS A 125 -8.34 3.09 15.40
CA CYS A 125 -8.61 1.70 15.07
C CYS A 125 -7.56 1.11 14.10
N ALA A 126 -7.24 1.82 13.02
CA ALA A 126 -6.21 1.39 12.06
C ALA A 126 -4.83 1.24 12.73
N ASN A 127 -4.47 2.17 13.61
CA ASN A 127 -3.23 2.08 14.40
C ASN A 127 -3.26 0.92 15.42
N ALA A 128 -4.41 0.62 16.02
CA ALA A 128 -4.54 -0.51 16.94
C ALA A 128 -4.34 -1.88 16.26
N HIS A 129 -4.74 -2.00 14.99
CA HIS A 129 -4.50 -3.20 14.17
C HIS A 129 -3.05 -3.29 13.65
N ALA A 130 -2.36 -2.16 13.51
CA ALA A 130 -1.00 -2.09 12.98
C ALA A 130 0.11 -2.55 13.95
N ARG A 131 -0.21 -3.37 14.96
CA ARG A 131 0.74 -3.89 15.96
C ARG A 131 1.70 -4.95 15.40
N GLN A 132 1.31 -5.63 14.31
CA GLN A 132 2.14 -6.65 13.68
C GLN A 132 2.69 -6.17 12.33
N PRO A 133 3.99 -6.43 12.03
CA PRO A 133 4.57 -6.15 10.73
C PRO A 133 3.83 -6.85 9.59
N ALA A 134 3.53 -6.12 8.52
CA ALA A 134 2.91 -6.70 7.34
C ALA A 134 3.86 -7.71 6.66
N ALA A 135 3.29 -8.83 6.19
CA ALA A 135 4.00 -9.78 5.34
C ALA A 135 4.27 -9.14 3.97
N ALA A 136 3.27 -8.47 3.41
CA ALA A 136 3.38 -7.71 2.17
C ALA A 136 2.59 -6.40 2.24
N ALA A 137 3.14 -5.36 1.60
CA ALA A 137 2.44 -4.11 1.31
C ALA A 137 2.45 -3.86 -0.19
N VAL A 138 1.26 -3.69 -0.76
CA VAL A 138 1.04 -3.45 -2.19
C VAL A 138 0.71 -1.98 -2.39
N LEU A 139 1.61 -1.27 -3.05
CA LEU A 139 1.55 0.17 -3.30
C LEU A 139 1.22 0.44 -4.78
N GLY A 140 0.49 1.53 -5.01
CA GLY A 140 0.30 2.14 -6.32
C GLY A 140 1.01 3.48 -6.41
N MET A 141 0.96 4.09 -7.60
CA MET A 141 1.49 5.44 -7.81
C MET A 141 0.58 6.29 -8.69
N GLY A 142 0.29 7.51 -8.25
CA GLY A 142 -0.36 8.56 -9.05
C GLY A 142 0.53 9.09 -10.17
N ASP A 143 -0.04 9.87 -11.11
CA ASP A 143 0.76 10.51 -12.17
C ASP A 143 1.58 11.70 -11.63
N ASP A 144 1.15 12.24 -10.49
CA ASP A 144 1.86 13.20 -9.65
C ASP A 144 2.89 12.53 -8.72
N GLY A 145 3.05 11.21 -8.75
CA GLY A 145 3.99 10.50 -7.88
C GLY A 145 3.50 10.27 -6.45
N HIS A 146 2.24 10.54 -6.13
CA HIS A 146 1.68 10.15 -4.82
C HIS A 146 1.66 8.63 -4.67
N THR A 147 1.74 8.15 -3.43
CA THR A 147 1.44 6.76 -3.06
C THR A 147 0.61 6.75 -1.79
N ALA A 148 -0.17 5.70 -1.56
CA ALA A 148 -1.23 5.72 -0.54
C ALA A 148 -2.08 7.00 -0.71
N SER A 149 -2.29 7.77 0.36
CA SER A 149 -2.86 9.12 0.27
C SER A 149 -1.85 10.21 0.66
N LEU A 150 -0.55 9.98 0.39
CA LEU A 150 0.51 10.98 0.56
C LEU A 150 0.70 11.72 -0.76
N PHE A 151 0.09 12.90 -0.91
CA PHE A 151 0.14 13.69 -2.14
C PHE A 151 1.24 14.77 -2.08
N PRO A 152 1.95 15.04 -3.19
CA PRO A 152 2.88 16.17 -3.25
C PRO A 152 2.15 17.48 -2.96
N GLY A 153 2.70 18.30 -2.07
CA GLY A 153 2.14 19.60 -1.71
C GLY A 153 0.88 19.58 -0.84
N MET A 154 0.42 18.42 -0.35
CA MET A 154 -0.75 18.36 0.52
C MET A 154 -0.53 19.04 1.87
N HIS A 155 -1.62 19.45 2.51
CA HIS A 155 -1.57 20.02 3.84
C HIS A 155 -1.03 19.01 4.87
N GLY A 156 0.10 19.35 5.49
CA GLY A 156 0.72 18.54 6.53
C GLY A 156 1.49 17.31 6.01
N LEU A 157 2.01 17.36 4.77
CA LEU A 157 2.87 16.30 4.22
C LEU A 157 4.08 15.99 5.13
N ASP A 158 4.81 17.02 5.58
CA ASP A 158 5.98 16.85 6.47
C ASP A 158 5.61 16.09 7.75
N ARG A 159 4.45 16.42 8.33
CA ARG A 159 3.93 15.74 9.51
C ARG A 159 3.57 14.29 9.22
N ALA A 160 3.01 13.99 8.05
CA ALA A 160 2.67 12.62 7.66
C ALA A 160 3.93 11.78 7.39
N LEU A 161 4.94 12.36 6.72
CA LEU A 161 6.22 11.72 6.45
C LEU A 161 7.04 11.49 7.72
N GLY A 162 7.02 12.43 8.67
CA GLY A 162 7.71 12.35 9.96
C GLY A 162 6.90 11.70 11.10
N SER A 163 5.74 11.10 10.82
CA SER A 163 4.90 10.49 11.85
C SER A 163 5.42 9.12 12.29
N GLU A 164 5.60 8.95 13.60
CA GLU A 164 5.88 7.64 14.23
C GLU A 164 4.66 6.71 14.29
N ARG A 165 3.44 7.24 14.05
CA ARG A 165 2.22 6.42 14.00
C ARG A 165 2.08 5.76 12.63
N PRO A 166 1.70 4.47 12.55
CA PRO A 166 1.46 3.78 11.29
C PRO A 166 0.43 4.42 10.35
N TYR A 167 -0.64 5.01 10.90
CA TYR A 167 -1.69 5.67 10.13
C TYR A 167 -1.97 7.08 10.66
N VAL A 168 -2.30 7.98 9.73
CA VAL A 168 -2.70 9.37 10.01
C VAL A 168 -3.89 9.78 9.14
N ALA A 169 -4.70 10.71 9.65
CA ALA A 169 -5.62 11.47 8.82
C ALA A 169 -4.82 12.49 8.00
N VAL A 170 -5.16 12.62 6.72
CA VAL A 170 -4.54 13.56 5.79
C VAL A 170 -5.60 14.36 5.07
N ASP A 171 -5.19 15.57 4.71
CA ASP A 171 -6.03 16.55 4.02
C ASP A 171 -5.39 16.90 2.68
N ALA A 172 -5.88 16.23 1.66
CA ALA A 172 -5.44 16.41 0.28
C ALA A 172 -6.34 17.39 -0.48
N ARG A 173 -6.94 18.37 0.22
CA ARG A 173 -7.52 19.54 -0.45
C ARG A 173 -6.47 20.17 -1.37
N ASP A 174 -6.95 20.67 -2.51
CA ASP A 174 -6.14 21.33 -3.54
C ASP A 174 -5.11 20.42 -4.23
N CYS A 175 -5.07 19.13 -3.91
CA CYS A 175 -4.25 18.15 -4.62
C CYS A 175 -5.05 17.58 -5.79
N PRO A 176 -4.63 17.79 -7.06
CA PRO A 176 -5.36 17.28 -8.22
C PRO A 176 -5.57 15.76 -8.18
N GLY A 177 -4.58 15.01 -7.67
CA GLY A 177 -4.65 13.56 -7.50
C GLY A 177 -5.72 13.09 -6.52
N ALA A 178 -6.16 13.95 -5.59
CA ALA A 178 -7.18 13.60 -4.59
C ALA A 178 -8.61 13.65 -5.13
N ARG A 179 -8.82 14.33 -6.27
CA ARG A 179 -10.14 14.54 -6.91
C ARG A 179 -11.15 15.11 -5.91
N GLN A 180 -12.39 14.64 -5.91
CA GLN A 180 -13.41 15.07 -4.95
C GLN A 180 -13.18 14.56 -3.50
N TRP A 181 -12.22 13.65 -3.28
CA TRP A 181 -12.03 12.98 -2.00
C TRP A 181 -10.86 13.59 -1.22
N ALA A 182 -11.05 14.77 -0.64
CA ALA A 182 -9.95 15.47 0.02
C ALA A 182 -9.54 14.85 1.37
N LYS A 183 -10.49 14.34 2.16
CA LYS A 183 -10.21 13.71 3.46
C LYS A 183 -9.85 12.24 3.27
N ARG A 184 -8.66 11.85 3.73
CA ARG A 184 -8.17 10.47 3.63
C ARG A 184 -7.57 10.00 4.94
N ILE A 185 -7.41 8.69 5.07
CA ILE A 185 -6.57 8.05 6.08
C ILE A 185 -5.45 7.37 5.30
N SER A 186 -4.19 7.63 5.65
CA SER A 186 -3.03 7.10 4.94
C SER A 186 -2.10 6.36 5.88
N LEU A 187 -1.51 5.29 5.37
CA LEU A 187 -0.31 4.67 5.92
C LEU A 187 0.84 5.69 5.80
N THR A 188 1.66 5.74 6.85
CA THR A 188 2.87 6.57 6.94
C THR A 188 4.11 5.73 6.63
N PRO A 189 5.29 6.36 6.46
CA PRO A 189 6.53 5.62 6.40
C PRO A 189 6.77 4.70 7.61
N ALA A 190 6.38 5.11 8.82
CA ALA A 190 6.47 4.26 10.02
C ALA A 190 5.60 3.00 9.91
N GLY A 191 4.42 3.10 9.28
CA GLY A 191 3.55 1.95 9.03
C GLY A 191 4.09 0.99 7.96
N LEU A 192 4.86 1.51 7.00
CA LEU A 192 5.46 0.71 5.93
C LEU A 192 6.81 0.09 6.33
N ARG A 193 7.55 0.72 7.25
CA ARG A 193 8.93 0.39 7.61
C ARG A 193 9.18 -1.10 7.87
N TYR A 194 8.23 -1.79 8.49
CA TYR A 194 8.36 -3.19 8.87
C TYR A 194 7.65 -4.17 7.92
N ALA A 195 7.10 -3.68 6.80
CA ALA A 195 6.58 -4.55 5.76
C ALA A 195 7.73 -5.36 5.15
N ARG A 196 7.71 -6.68 5.32
CA ARG A 196 8.79 -7.58 4.87
C ARG A 196 8.95 -7.56 3.36
N THR A 197 7.83 -7.58 2.64
CA THR A 197 7.79 -7.46 1.19
C THR A 197 7.02 -6.19 0.83
N ARG A 198 7.58 -5.40 -0.08
CA ARG A 198 6.94 -4.20 -0.60
C ARG A 198 6.88 -4.32 -2.11
N LEU A 199 5.69 -4.16 -2.66
CA LEU A 199 5.44 -4.22 -4.08
C LEU A 199 4.91 -2.88 -4.56
N LEU A 200 5.46 -2.38 -5.67
CA LEU A 200 4.91 -1.25 -6.41
C LEU A 200 4.34 -1.76 -7.73
N LEU A 201 3.04 -1.61 -7.90
CA LEU A 201 2.30 -2.10 -9.06
C LEU A 201 2.06 -0.95 -10.05
N LEU A 202 2.78 -0.97 -11.17
CA LEU A 202 2.72 0.05 -12.21
C LEU A 202 2.19 -0.53 -13.53
N ARG A 203 1.42 0.25 -14.28
CA ARG A 203 0.97 -0.09 -15.64
C ARG A 203 1.10 1.13 -16.54
N GLY A 204 1.50 0.91 -17.78
CA GLY A 204 1.70 1.98 -18.75
C GLY A 204 3.09 2.60 -18.67
N GLU A 205 3.56 3.07 -19.83
CA GLU A 205 4.87 3.71 -19.96
C GLU A 205 4.97 5.01 -19.13
N ASN A 206 3.89 5.80 -19.04
CA ASN A 206 3.88 7.03 -18.25
C ASN A 206 4.22 6.77 -16.78
N LYS A 207 3.63 5.74 -16.16
CA LYS A 207 3.89 5.40 -14.75
C LYS A 207 5.35 5.01 -14.53
N ARG A 208 5.95 4.27 -15.45
CA ARG A 208 7.36 3.92 -15.37
C ARG A 208 8.24 5.17 -15.41
N GLN A 209 8.00 6.06 -16.37
CA GLN A 209 8.79 7.28 -16.53
C GLN A 209 8.65 8.22 -15.32
N VAL A 210 7.43 8.35 -14.76
CA VAL A 210 7.20 9.11 -13.51
C VAL A 210 8.05 8.53 -12.37
N PHE A 211 8.07 7.21 -12.21
CA PHE A 211 8.83 6.56 -11.15
C PHE A 211 10.34 6.68 -11.35
N GLU A 212 10.83 6.56 -12.60
CA GLU A 212 12.25 6.78 -12.92
C GLU A 212 12.68 8.23 -12.63
N ARG A 213 11.82 9.22 -12.90
CA ARG A 213 12.06 10.62 -12.51
C ARG A 213 12.10 10.81 -10.99
N ALA A 214 11.18 10.15 -10.27
CA ALA A 214 11.18 10.17 -8.81
C ALA A 214 12.50 9.63 -8.25
N LEU A 215 12.99 8.49 -8.77
CA LEU A 215 14.27 7.91 -8.36
C LEU A 215 15.47 8.84 -8.63
N ALA A 216 15.45 9.55 -9.77
CA ALA A 216 16.52 10.48 -10.13
C ALA A 216 16.53 11.76 -9.27
N ASP A 217 15.36 12.24 -8.86
CA ASP A 217 15.20 13.45 -8.03
C ASP A 217 15.52 13.14 -6.55
N GLY A 218 14.96 12.06 -6.01
CA GLY A 218 15.26 11.58 -4.66
C GLY A 218 14.53 12.31 -3.52
N ASP A 219 13.74 13.35 -3.80
CA ASP A 219 12.98 14.07 -2.77
C ASP A 219 11.57 13.47 -2.52
N PRO A 220 11.31 12.87 -1.34
CA PRO A 220 9.99 12.32 -1.00
C PRO A 220 8.89 13.37 -0.81
N HIS A 221 9.20 14.66 -0.68
CA HIS A 221 8.18 15.72 -0.62
C HIS A 221 7.60 16.01 -2.00
N ARG A 222 8.44 15.93 -3.03
CA ARG A 222 8.02 16.03 -4.43
C ARG A 222 7.50 14.70 -4.97
N TRP A 223 8.09 13.60 -4.52
CA TRP A 223 7.77 12.24 -4.97
C TRP A 223 7.44 11.32 -3.80
N PRO A 224 6.25 11.42 -3.19
CA PRO A 224 5.90 10.60 -2.03
C PRO A 224 5.99 9.09 -2.27
N VAL A 225 5.92 8.60 -3.51
CA VAL A 225 6.20 7.19 -3.85
C VAL A 225 7.56 6.70 -3.33
N LEU A 226 8.55 7.58 -3.14
CA LEU A 226 9.86 7.21 -2.62
C LEU A 226 9.82 6.67 -1.18
N VAL A 227 8.75 6.89 -0.42
CA VAL A 227 8.56 6.21 0.88
C VAL A 227 8.52 4.69 0.71
N ALA A 228 8.11 4.20 -0.47
CA ALA A 228 8.11 2.78 -0.82
C ALA A 228 9.50 2.14 -0.78
N LEU A 229 10.57 2.93 -0.83
CA LEU A 229 11.95 2.46 -0.75
C LEU A 229 12.42 2.27 0.69
N GLN A 230 11.79 2.91 1.67
CA GLN A 230 12.20 2.89 3.09
C GLN A 230 11.86 1.57 3.81
N GLY A 231 12.85 0.68 3.92
CA GLY A 231 12.70 -0.65 4.53
C GLY A 231 13.91 -1.55 4.25
N GLU A 232 13.93 -2.71 4.88
CA GLU A 232 15.11 -3.60 4.92
C GLU A 232 15.34 -4.38 3.62
N THR A 233 14.28 -4.70 2.88
CA THR A 233 14.34 -5.50 1.65
C THR A 233 14.18 -4.62 0.42
N PRO A 234 14.75 -4.93 -0.75
CA PRO A 234 14.49 -4.16 -1.97
C PRO A 234 12.99 -4.04 -2.30
N LEU A 235 12.56 -2.86 -2.75
CA LEU A 235 11.21 -2.66 -3.31
C LEU A 235 11.08 -3.48 -4.61
N GLN A 236 10.04 -4.29 -4.73
CA GLN A 236 9.74 -5.03 -5.96
C GLN A 236 8.79 -4.22 -6.84
N VAL A 237 9.26 -3.76 -7.99
CA VAL A 237 8.47 -2.97 -8.94
C VAL A 237 7.96 -3.87 -10.05
N HIS A 238 6.67 -4.18 -10.07
CA HIS A 238 6.04 -4.96 -11.13
C HIS A 238 5.40 -4.02 -12.15
N TRP A 239 5.87 -4.09 -13.39
CA TRP A 239 5.43 -3.20 -14.46
C TRP A 239 5.07 -3.96 -15.74
N CYS A 240 4.00 -3.52 -16.42
CA CYS A 240 3.71 -3.87 -17.81
C CYS A 240 3.44 -2.58 -18.63
N PRO A 241 3.69 -2.60 -19.94
CA PRO A 241 3.38 -1.48 -20.83
C PRO A 241 1.86 -1.20 -20.90
#